data_AF-A0A2B4SBF9-F1
#
_entry.id   AF-A0A2B4SBF9-F1
#
_cell.length_a   1.000
_cell.length_b   1.000
_cell.length_c   1.000
_cell.angle_alpha   90.00
_cell.angle_beta   90.00
_cell.angle_gamma   90.00
#
_symmetry.space_group_name_H-M   'P 1'
#
loop_
_entity.id
_entity.type
_entity.pdbx_description
1 polymer ?
#
loop_
_entity_poly.entity_id
_entity_poly.type
_entity_poly.pdbx_seq_one_letter_code
_entity_poly.pdbx_strand_id
1 'polypeptide(L)'
;MQNACSPGKTSLDLIYWEQKPYVFMDKERGEISGALPEILRIVFKACCQKTPNISAKPIEYPKSLKTTIDQYSEEIIIPVGRRVGLEKSIFLRPFVGSVDSPGMAVVVQRSIPGEELLAAILDSWPIMIFIGMSLSLSGIVMWVLDYRSNSEEFPEFFPKGVFEGVWWAAVTMTTVGYGDKVPRSIAGRLFGVVWINVGLVILAIFMGMITASLSSNSLEQVNNLYGMPVAVLNGSAEEQLAILQNAEVYVKTSYDELFKSVKSEETVLALVDIFSTTQHSEYYDTYKLYVATVLNEPVIYGAVLPKSSEALRSCFLSYQGNHLLEIHEILEKFIKAKQYGGDNSSSGADYFDGNLFGYAVYGMCGLFLLALAVGLFWQYYPREKKEQEIQNREAEQDVSKLDKKTKVEANGHQKNTSSNCGEHTERLMAAQSAELLAMEDELKAFRKNWEKNFRALQERHKQEQQRLFELDNLGYEM
;
A
#
# COMPACT_ATOMS: atom_id res chain seq x y z
N MET A 1 27.14 46.75 -20.53
CA MET A 1 25.67 46.83 -20.63
C MET A 1 25.28 48.30 -20.72
N GLN A 2 24.57 48.71 -21.78
CA GLN A 2 24.00 50.07 -21.90
C GLN A 2 22.83 50.22 -20.92
N ASN A 3 22.58 51.42 -20.39
CA ASN A 3 21.46 51.68 -19.47
C ASN A 3 20.13 51.43 -20.19
N ALA A 4 19.42 50.37 -19.79
CA ALA A 4 18.20 49.91 -20.46
C ALA A 4 16.92 50.61 -19.98
N CYS A 5 17.05 51.57 -19.05
CA CYS A 5 15.95 52.13 -18.29
C CYS A 5 15.78 53.62 -18.60
N SER A 6 14.52 54.08 -18.71
CA SER A 6 14.21 55.47 -19.04
C SER A 6 14.78 56.44 -17.98
N PRO A 7 15.39 57.58 -18.40
CA PRO A 7 15.98 58.53 -17.47
C PRO A 7 14.90 59.12 -16.55
N GLY A 8 15.02 58.88 -15.24
CA GLY A 8 14.17 59.47 -14.20
C GLY A 8 13.26 58.49 -13.45
N LYS A 9 13.05 57.25 -13.91
CA LYS A 9 12.22 56.27 -13.19
C LYS A 9 13.07 55.51 -12.16
N THR A 10 12.95 55.88 -10.88
CA THR A 10 13.69 55.28 -9.75
C THR A 10 12.85 54.32 -8.90
N SER A 11 11.53 54.27 -9.14
CA SER A 11 10.62 53.32 -8.50
C SER A 11 10.31 52.13 -9.40
N LEU A 12 10.25 50.95 -8.81
CA LEU A 12 9.70 49.74 -9.41
C LEU A 12 8.28 49.57 -8.86
N ASP A 13 7.29 50.01 -9.63
CA ASP A 13 5.89 49.91 -9.26
C ASP A 13 5.34 48.53 -9.68
N LEU A 14 5.05 47.70 -8.67
CA LEU A 14 4.60 46.31 -8.80
C LEU A 14 3.12 46.19 -8.43
N ILE A 15 2.38 45.43 -9.24
CA ILE A 15 1.07 44.88 -8.89
C ILE A 15 1.24 43.38 -8.68
N TYR A 16 0.75 42.86 -7.55
CA TYR A 16 0.87 41.44 -7.28
C TYR A 16 -0.34 40.85 -6.55
N TRP A 17 -0.56 39.55 -6.74
CA TRP A 17 -1.40 38.72 -5.89
C TRP A 17 -0.53 37.70 -5.17
N GLU A 18 -1.00 37.21 -4.02
CA GLU A 18 -0.24 36.22 -3.26
C GLU A 18 -0.23 34.86 -3.97
N GLN A 19 0.97 34.35 -4.25
CA GLN A 19 1.19 33.01 -4.76
C GLN A 19 2.59 32.54 -4.33
N LYS A 20 2.62 31.75 -3.26
CA LYS A 20 3.86 31.16 -2.73
C LYS A 20 4.33 30.04 -3.67
N PRO A 21 5.66 29.87 -3.88
CA PRO A 21 6.78 30.61 -3.27
C PRO A 21 7.20 31.88 -4.05
N TYR A 22 6.51 32.23 -5.15
CA TYR A 22 6.95 33.27 -6.08
C TYR A 22 6.85 34.69 -5.52
N VAL A 23 5.73 35.02 -4.87
CA VAL A 23 5.51 36.31 -4.23
C VAL A 23 4.43 36.21 -3.15
N PHE A 24 4.70 36.80 -1.99
CA PHE A 24 3.78 36.84 -0.87
C PHE A 24 4.16 38.00 0.07
N MET A 25 3.23 38.41 0.93
CA MET A 25 3.53 39.38 1.97
C MET A 25 4.19 38.67 3.16
N ASP A 26 5.40 39.11 3.55
CA ASP A 26 6.00 38.67 4.81
C ASP A 26 5.31 39.40 5.97
N LYS A 27 4.54 38.65 6.77
CA LYS A 27 3.78 39.20 7.90
C LYS A 27 4.67 39.76 9.01
N GLU A 28 5.91 39.29 9.14
CA GLU A 28 6.82 39.75 10.18
C GLU A 28 7.50 41.05 9.81
N ARG A 29 7.89 41.19 8.53
CA ARG A 29 8.61 42.37 8.03
C ARG A 29 7.68 43.44 7.44
N GLY A 30 6.45 43.08 7.09
CA GLY A 30 5.52 43.97 6.41
C GLY A 30 5.99 44.36 5.00
N GLU A 31 6.87 43.56 4.40
CA GLU A 31 7.43 43.78 3.07
C GLU A 31 7.06 42.64 2.11
N ILE A 32 7.05 42.95 0.81
CA ILE A 32 6.90 41.96 -0.25
C ILE A 32 8.11 41.02 -0.26
N SER A 33 7.86 39.71 -0.24
CA SER A 33 8.88 38.67 -0.23
C SER A 33 8.55 37.58 -1.25
N GLY A 34 9.53 36.74 -1.57
CA GLY A 34 9.42 35.66 -2.55
C GLY A 34 10.49 35.73 -3.63
N ALA A 35 10.56 34.67 -4.43
CA ALA A 35 11.61 34.51 -5.43
C ALA A 35 11.57 35.63 -6.50
N LEU A 36 10.40 35.98 -7.03
CA LEU A 36 10.29 36.96 -8.13
C LEU A 36 10.67 38.39 -7.71
N PRO A 37 10.21 38.95 -6.58
CA PRO A 37 10.66 40.25 -6.11
C PRO A 37 12.19 40.34 -5.94
N GLU A 38 12.82 39.30 -5.40
CA GLU A 38 14.27 39.26 -5.18
C GLU A 38 15.06 39.21 -6.49
N ILE A 39 14.64 38.34 -7.42
CA ILE A 39 15.22 38.27 -8.78
C ILE A 39 15.05 39.63 -9.49
N LEU A 40 13.84 40.20 -9.50
CA LEU A 40 13.56 41.49 -10.14
C LEU A 40 14.47 42.60 -9.60
N ARG A 41 14.70 42.64 -8.28
CA ARG A 41 15.56 43.65 -7.64
C ARG A 41 17.01 43.55 -8.12
N ILE A 42 17.55 42.34 -8.20
CA ILE A 42 18.94 42.08 -8.62
C ILE A 42 19.11 42.43 -10.10
N VAL A 43 18.21 41.95 -10.95
CA VAL A 43 18.30 42.18 -12.39
C VAL A 43 18.10 43.66 -12.72
N PHE A 44 17.15 44.33 -12.05
CA PHE A 44 16.95 45.78 -12.24
C PHE A 44 18.18 46.59 -11.81
N LYS A 45 18.83 46.20 -10.71
CA LYS A 45 20.09 46.83 -10.28
C LYS A 45 21.19 46.67 -11.33
N ALA A 46 21.31 45.50 -11.94
CA ALA A 46 22.29 45.24 -13.00
C ALA A 46 21.98 46.00 -14.29
N CYS A 47 20.71 45.99 -14.73
CA CYS A 47 20.27 46.59 -16.00
C CYS A 47 20.18 48.12 -15.97
N CYS A 48 19.71 48.70 -14.86
CA CYS A 48 19.53 50.14 -14.71
C CYS A 48 20.70 50.83 -13.97
N GLN A 49 21.69 50.07 -13.47
CA GLN A 49 22.82 50.55 -12.67
C GLN A 49 22.41 51.35 -11.42
N LYS A 50 21.18 51.13 -10.93
CA LYS A 50 20.60 51.80 -9.76
C LYS A 50 19.77 50.81 -8.96
N THR A 51 19.83 50.92 -7.63
CA THR A 51 18.95 50.15 -6.74
C THR A 51 17.52 50.72 -6.80
N PRO A 52 16.52 49.94 -7.23
CA PRO A 52 15.15 50.43 -7.29
C PRO A 52 14.54 50.54 -5.89
N ASN A 53 13.69 51.55 -5.68
CA ASN A 53 12.74 51.52 -4.58
C ASN A 53 11.50 50.73 -5.03
N ILE A 54 11.16 49.63 -4.34
CA ILE A 54 10.04 48.78 -4.74
C ILE A 54 8.76 49.30 -4.08
N SER A 55 7.81 49.69 -4.91
CA SER A 55 6.47 50.12 -4.50
C SER A 55 5.51 49.02 -4.97
N ALA A 56 5.02 48.20 -4.04
CA ALA A 56 4.18 47.06 -4.36
C ALA A 56 2.74 47.27 -3.88
N LYS A 57 1.77 47.05 -4.76
CA LYS A 57 0.34 47.08 -4.43
C LYS A 57 -0.24 45.66 -4.52
N PRO A 58 -0.74 45.10 -3.41
CA PRO A 58 -1.42 43.82 -3.43
C PRO A 58 -2.81 43.96 -4.08
N ILE A 59 -3.21 42.95 -4.84
CA ILE A 59 -4.56 42.77 -5.38
C ILE A 59 -5.06 41.36 -5.04
N GLU A 60 -6.38 41.18 -5.05
CA GLU A 60 -6.96 39.84 -5.00
C GLU A 60 -6.59 39.04 -6.25
N TYR A 61 -6.65 37.71 -6.14
CA TYR A 61 -6.35 36.82 -7.25
C TYR A 61 -7.23 37.19 -8.45
N PRO A 62 -6.64 37.43 -9.64
CA PRO A 62 -7.35 38.05 -10.74
C PRO A 62 -8.42 37.12 -11.34
N LYS A 63 -9.63 37.65 -11.53
CA LYS A 63 -10.70 36.94 -12.28
C LYS A 63 -10.45 36.86 -13.78
N SER A 64 -9.61 37.74 -14.32
CA SER A 64 -9.14 37.65 -15.70
C SER A 64 -7.80 38.36 -15.79
N LEU A 65 -6.79 37.61 -16.22
CA LEU A 65 -5.45 38.16 -16.41
C LEU A 65 -5.44 39.32 -17.42
N LYS A 66 -6.29 39.23 -18.45
CA LYS A 66 -6.41 40.28 -19.48
C LYS A 66 -6.91 41.60 -18.88
N THR A 67 -7.99 41.55 -18.10
CA THR A 67 -8.55 42.77 -17.50
C THR A 67 -7.57 43.42 -16.54
N THR A 68 -6.82 42.62 -15.78
CA THR A 68 -5.78 43.11 -14.87
C THR A 68 -4.64 43.79 -15.62
N ILE A 69 -4.18 43.20 -16.74
CA ILE A 69 -3.12 43.77 -17.57
C ILE A 69 -3.56 45.07 -18.24
N ASP A 70 -4.82 45.17 -18.67
CA ASP A 70 -5.38 46.38 -19.27
C ASP A 70 -5.57 47.50 -18.23
N GLN A 71 -5.99 47.14 -17.01
CA GLN A 71 -6.16 48.08 -15.89
C GLN A 71 -4.83 48.66 -15.40
N TYR A 72 -3.80 47.82 -15.25
CA TYR A 72 -2.48 48.21 -14.74
C TYR A 72 -1.44 48.24 -15.88
N SER A 73 -1.63 49.21 -16.77
CA SER A 73 -0.89 49.28 -18.03
C SER A 73 0.56 49.78 -17.88
N GLU A 74 0.86 50.56 -16.84
CA GLU A 74 2.16 51.22 -16.61
C GLU A 74 2.99 50.56 -15.50
N GLU A 75 2.38 49.65 -14.76
CA GLU A 75 2.99 48.87 -13.69
C GLU A 75 3.48 47.50 -14.17
N ILE A 76 4.38 46.90 -13.38
CA ILE A 76 4.87 45.53 -13.59
C ILE A 76 3.97 44.57 -12.82
N ILE A 77 3.55 43.47 -13.45
CA ILE A 77 2.61 42.51 -12.85
C ILE A 77 3.31 41.19 -12.57
N ILE A 78 3.21 40.67 -11.33
CA ILE A 78 3.76 39.39 -10.88
C ILE A 78 2.81 38.66 -9.91
N PRO A 79 2.87 37.33 -9.79
CA PRO A 79 3.56 36.38 -10.66
C PRO A 79 2.68 36.03 -11.86
N VAL A 80 3.23 35.96 -13.07
CA VAL A 80 2.48 35.45 -14.23
C VAL A 80 3.14 34.16 -14.71
N GLY A 81 2.38 33.07 -14.64
CA GLY A 81 2.80 31.74 -15.14
C GLY A 81 2.39 31.53 -16.60
N ARG A 82 3.28 30.95 -17.40
CA ARG A 82 2.99 30.50 -18.77
C ARG A 82 3.67 29.18 -19.08
N ARG A 83 3.08 28.40 -19.99
CA ARG A 83 3.76 27.26 -20.60
C ARG A 83 4.95 27.72 -21.46
N VAL A 84 5.99 26.89 -21.50
CA VAL A 84 7.20 27.11 -22.31
C VAL A 84 6.83 27.34 -23.79
N GLY A 85 7.54 28.27 -24.46
CA GLY A 85 7.33 28.60 -25.88
C GLY A 85 6.38 29.77 -26.15
N LEU A 86 5.70 30.32 -25.13
CA LEU A 86 4.82 31.50 -25.22
C LEU A 86 5.42 32.77 -24.56
N GLU A 87 6.74 32.83 -24.47
CA GLU A 87 7.50 33.78 -23.62
C GLU A 87 7.67 35.19 -24.20
N LYS A 88 7.29 35.42 -25.47
CA LYS A 88 7.63 36.70 -26.12
C LYS A 88 6.79 37.87 -25.61
N SER A 89 5.49 37.67 -25.44
CA SER A 89 4.57 38.72 -25.02
C SER A 89 3.25 38.14 -24.53
N ILE A 90 2.58 38.87 -23.64
CA ILE A 90 1.24 38.56 -23.14
C ILE A 90 0.34 39.74 -23.47
N PHE A 91 -0.71 39.53 -24.27
CA PHE A 91 -1.65 40.59 -24.69
C PHE A 91 -0.93 41.88 -25.17
N LEU A 92 0.08 41.74 -26.04
CA LEU A 92 0.90 42.84 -26.57
C LEU A 92 1.75 43.58 -25.53
N ARG A 93 1.94 43.00 -24.33
CA ARG A 93 2.89 43.46 -23.31
C ARG A 93 4.14 42.58 -23.32
N PRO A 94 5.34 43.14 -23.17
CA PRO A 94 6.55 42.36 -23.02
C PRO A 94 6.47 41.47 -21.77
N PHE A 95 6.77 40.18 -21.92
CA PHE A 95 6.86 39.23 -20.80
C PHE A 95 8.31 38.82 -20.60
N VAL A 96 8.67 38.62 -19.34
CA VAL A 96 9.97 38.06 -18.97
C VAL A 96 9.77 36.94 -17.95
N GLY A 97 10.12 35.73 -18.35
CA GLY A 97 10.12 34.56 -17.49
C GLY A 97 11.36 34.55 -16.60
N SER A 98 11.22 34.31 -15.30
CA SER A 98 12.34 34.35 -14.35
C SER A 98 12.61 32.99 -13.71
N VAL A 99 11.57 32.20 -13.46
CA VAL A 99 11.65 30.93 -12.75
C VAL A 99 11.00 29.85 -13.58
N ASP A 100 11.72 28.77 -13.81
CA ASP A 100 11.22 27.59 -14.52
C ASP A 100 10.74 26.56 -13.49
N SER A 101 9.44 26.28 -13.51
CA SER A 101 8.83 25.17 -12.79
C SER A 101 8.81 23.91 -13.67
N PRO A 102 9.23 22.75 -13.15
CA PRO A 102 9.39 21.55 -13.94
C PRO A 102 8.04 20.91 -14.33
N GLY A 103 6.94 21.23 -13.65
CA GLY A 103 5.67 20.60 -13.94
C GLY A 103 4.52 21.01 -13.04
N MET A 104 3.37 20.40 -13.30
CA MET A 104 2.12 20.60 -12.56
C MET A 104 1.81 19.35 -11.74
N ALA A 105 1.59 19.51 -10.45
CA ALA A 105 1.17 18.45 -9.55
C ALA A 105 -0.33 18.19 -9.68
N VAL A 106 -0.68 16.90 -9.76
CA VAL A 106 -2.05 16.39 -9.70
C VAL A 106 -2.37 16.10 -8.24
N VAL A 107 -3.24 16.92 -7.65
CA VAL A 107 -3.62 16.83 -6.24
C VAL A 107 -4.99 16.18 -6.14
N VAL A 108 -5.06 15.10 -5.37
CA VAL A 108 -6.27 14.29 -5.20
C VAL A 108 -6.53 14.04 -3.72
N GLN A 109 -7.74 13.63 -3.39
CA GLN A 109 -8.07 13.21 -2.04
C GLN A 109 -7.57 11.79 -1.77
N ARG A 110 -7.02 11.57 -0.57
CA ARG A 110 -6.70 10.23 -0.07
C ARG A 110 -7.99 9.59 0.45
N SER A 111 -8.74 8.96 -0.44
CA SER A 111 -9.88 8.11 -0.06
C SER A 111 -9.45 6.65 -0.18
N ILE A 112 -9.43 5.92 0.94
CA ILE A 112 -9.48 4.46 0.93
C ILE A 112 -10.84 4.10 1.53
N PRO A 113 -11.95 4.22 0.78
CA PRO A 113 -13.23 3.72 1.25
C PRO A 113 -13.13 2.21 1.47
N GLY A 114 -13.78 1.69 2.51
CA GLY A 114 -13.76 0.25 2.81
C GLY A 114 -14.33 -0.62 1.68
N GLU A 115 -15.09 -0.04 0.76
CA GLU A 115 -15.57 -0.68 -0.46
C GLU A 115 -14.44 -1.01 -1.43
N GLU A 116 -13.42 -0.13 -1.55
CA GLU A 116 -12.23 -0.39 -2.36
C GLU A 116 -11.36 -1.51 -1.78
N LEU A 117 -11.35 -1.67 -0.46
CA LEU A 117 -10.67 -2.80 0.18
C LEU A 117 -11.34 -4.13 -0.21
N LEU A 118 -12.67 -4.18 -0.19
CA LEU A 118 -13.42 -5.37 -0.60
C LEU A 118 -13.27 -5.62 -2.11
N ALA A 119 -13.30 -4.57 -2.93
CA ALA A 119 -13.07 -4.64 -4.36
C ALA A 119 -11.65 -5.15 -4.67
N ALA A 120 -10.61 -4.62 -4.01
CA ALA A 120 -9.22 -5.07 -4.15
C ALA A 120 -9.04 -6.56 -3.82
N ILE A 121 -9.73 -7.06 -2.78
CA ILE A 121 -9.73 -8.48 -2.43
C ILE A 121 -10.43 -9.33 -3.49
N LEU A 122 -11.56 -8.86 -4.02
CA LEU A 122 -12.33 -9.57 -5.06
C LEU A 122 -11.64 -9.55 -6.43
N ASP A 123 -10.97 -8.45 -6.78
CA ASP A 123 -10.19 -8.31 -8.01
C ASP A 123 -8.98 -9.26 -8.01
N SER A 124 -8.52 -9.67 -6.82
CA SER A 124 -7.50 -10.71 -6.61
C SER A 124 -8.03 -12.15 -6.80
N TRP A 125 -9.12 -12.37 -7.55
CA TRP A 125 -9.71 -13.69 -7.77
C TRP A 125 -8.78 -14.77 -8.36
N PRO A 126 -7.79 -14.48 -9.25
CA PRO A 126 -6.95 -15.54 -9.81
C PRO A 126 -6.03 -16.19 -8.77
N ILE A 127 -5.53 -15.41 -7.81
CA ILE A 127 -4.70 -15.96 -6.72
C ILE A 127 -5.55 -16.77 -5.74
N MET A 128 -6.81 -16.40 -5.52
CA MET A 128 -7.72 -17.22 -4.70
C MET A 128 -7.94 -18.61 -5.32
N ILE A 129 -8.09 -18.67 -6.65
CA ILE A 129 -8.18 -19.93 -7.39
C ILE A 129 -6.89 -20.74 -7.24
N PHE A 130 -5.72 -20.09 -7.40
CA PHE A 130 -4.41 -20.71 -7.22
C PHE A 130 -4.25 -21.32 -5.81
N ILE A 131 -4.62 -20.57 -4.76
CA ILE A 131 -4.59 -21.03 -3.36
C ILE A 131 -5.52 -22.24 -3.17
N GLY A 132 -6.76 -22.14 -3.66
CA GLY A 132 -7.73 -23.23 -3.57
C GLY A 132 -7.25 -24.52 -4.24
N MET A 133 -6.61 -24.40 -5.41
CA MET A 133 -6.05 -25.56 -6.11
C MET A 133 -4.83 -26.14 -5.41
N SER A 134 -3.93 -25.29 -4.91
CA SER A 134 -2.75 -25.74 -4.17
C SER A 134 -3.14 -26.49 -2.89
N LEU A 135 -4.12 -25.97 -2.14
CA LEU A 135 -4.70 -26.63 -0.97
C LEU A 135 -5.31 -27.98 -1.33
N SER A 136 -6.09 -28.01 -2.42
CA SER A 136 -6.76 -29.23 -2.86
C SER A 136 -5.78 -30.31 -3.31
N LEU A 137 -4.75 -29.92 -4.06
CA LEU A 137 -3.68 -30.82 -4.49
C LEU A 137 -2.87 -31.35 -3.29
N SER A 138 -2.50 -30.46 -2.37
CA SER A 138 -1.79 -30.84 -1.15
C SER A 138 -2.59 -31.82 -0.31
N GLY A 139 -3.90 -31.59 -0.16
CA GLY A 139 -4.79 -32.50 0.55
C GLY A 139 -4.88 -33.89 -0.08
N ILE A 140 -4.93 -33.97 -1.42
CA ILE A 140 -4.89 -35.25 -2.14
C ILE A 140 -3.56 -35.96 -1.92
N VAL A 141 -2.42 -35.25 -2.04
CA VAL A 141 -1.09 -35.82 -1.81
C VAL A 141 -0.95 -36.32 -0.38
N MET A 142 -1.38 -35.53 0.61
CA MET A 142 -1.37 -35.89 2.02
C MET A 142 -2.20 -37.16 2.27
N TRP A 143 -3.41 -37.21 1.72
CA TRP A 143 -4.26 -38.40 1.80
C TRP A 143 -3.54 -39.62 1.21
N VAL A 144 -2.99 -39.54 -0.01
CA VAL A 144 -2.25 -40.65 -0.64
C VAL A 144 -1.09 -41.14 0.22
N LEU A 145 -0.37 -40.24 0.88
CA LEU A 145 0.80 -40.57 1.67
C LEU A 145 0.46 -41.20 3.03
N ASP A 146 -0.69 -40.83 3.64
CA ASP A 146 -0.97 -41.19 5.04
C ASP A 146 -2.20 -42.07 5.27
N TYR A 147 -3.10 -42.22 4.29
CA TYR A 147 -4.35 -42.98 4.47
C TYR A 147 -4.13 -44.43 4.92
N ARG A 148 -2.99 -45.05 4.54
CA ARG A 148 -2.65 -46.43 4.95
C ARG A 148 -2.12 -46.52 6.38
N SER A 149 -1.46 -45.47 6.86
CA SER A 149 -0.83 -45.43 8.18
C SER A 149 -1.73 -44.81 9.24
N ASN A 150 -2.71 -43.99 8.83
CA ASN A 150 -3.56 -43.20 9.70
C ASN A 150 -5.00 -43.12 9.17
N SER A 151 -5.66 -44.27 9.07
CA SER A 151 -7.04 -44.37 8.56
C SER A 151 -8.09 -43.76 9.49
N GLU A 152 -7.74 -43.49 10.75
CA GLU A 152 -8.61 -42.83 11.73
C GLU A 152 -8.79 -41.34 11.41
N GLU A 153 -7.69 -40.63 11.13
CA GLU A 153 -7.70 -39.20 10.82
C GLU A 153 -7.84 -38.92 9.31
N PHE A 154 -7.34 -39.83 8.46
CA PHE A 154 -7.44 -39.75 7.00
C PHE A 154 -8.15 -41.01 6.44
N PRO A 155 -9.50 -41.00 6.38
CA PRO A 155 -10.29 -42.17 5.98
C PRO A 155 -9.92 -42.75 4.61
N GLU A 156 -10.07 -44.07 4.45
CA GLU A 156 -9.82 -44.75 3.17
C GLU A 156 -10.81 -44.33 2.06
N PHE A 157 -12.02 -43.92 2.42
CA PHE A 157 -13.02 -43.44 1.47
C PHE A 157 -12.54 -42.14 0.82
N PHE A 158 -12.20 -42.19 -0.47
CA PHE A 158 -11.46 -41.13 -1.16
C PHE A 158 -12.04 -39.73 -0.99
N PRO A 159 -13.33 -39.44 -1.24
CA PRO A 159 -13.87 -38.09 -1.09
C PRO A 159 -13.70 -37.55 0.34
N LYS A 160 -14.05 -38.36 1.34
CA LYS A 160 -13.94 -37.95 2.75
C LYS A 160 -12.47 -37.78 3.15
N GLY A 161 -11.61 -38.71 2.77
CA GLY A 161 -10.17 -38.65 3.07
C GLY A 161 -9.49 -37.43 2.44
N VAL A 162 -9.83 -37.09 1.20
CA VAL A 162 -9.33 -35.87 0.54
C VAL A 162 -9.84 -34.62 1.24
N PHE A 163 -11.12 -34.54 1.59
CA PHE A 163 -11.64 -33.37 2.34
C PHE A 163 -10.89 -33.16 3.66
N GLU A 164 -10.59 -34.22 4.41
CA GLU A 164 -9.78 -34.13 5.63
C GLU A 164 -8.32 -33.72 5.33
N GLY A 165 -7.76 -34.19 4.21
CA GLY A 165 -6.46 -33.75 3.70
C GLY A 165 -6.43 -32.26 3.36
N VAL A 166 -7.46 -31.74 2.69
CA VAL A 166 -7.58 -30.31 2.33
C VAL A 166 -7.74 -29.46 3.58
N TRP A 167 -8.54 -29.91 4.55
CA TRP A 167 -8.66 -29.27 5.85
C TRP A 167 -7.31 -29.18 6.57
N TRP A 168 -6.56 -30.29 6.63
CA TRP A 168 -5.21 -30.30 7.20
C TRP A 168 -4.27 -29.34 6.46
N ALA A 169 -4.31 -29.32 5.12
CA ALA A 169 -3.48 -28.45 4.31
C ALA A 169 -3.80 -26.96 4.58
N ALA A 170 -5.09 -26.62 4.74
CA ALA A 170 -5.55 -25.26 5.03
C ALA A 170 -5.10 -24.78 6.42
N VAL A 171 -5.32 -25.59 7.45
CA VAL A 171 -4.93 -25.28 8.84
C VAL A 171 -3.40 -25.15 8.97
N THR A 172 -2.65 -25.96 8.21
CA THR A 172 -1.18 -25.92 8.17
C THR A 172 -0.67 -24.70 7.43
N MET A 173 -1.21 -24.40 6.24
CA MET A 173 -0.83 -23.23 5.43
C MET A 173 -1.08 -21.92 6.19
N THR A 174 -2.26 -21.80 6.81
CA THR A 174 -2.66 -20.64 7.64
C THR A 174 -1.93 -20.55 8.98
N THR A 175 -1.06 -21.51 9.29
CA THR A 175 -0.30 -21.58 10.55
C THR A 175 -1.16 -21.65 11.82
N VAL A 176 -2.48 -21.87 11.69
CA VAL A 176 -3.40 -21.99 12.82
C VAL A 176 -3.08 -23.25 13.64
N GLY A 177 -2.81 -24.36 12.95
CA GLY A 177 -2.23 -25.56 13.56
C GLY A 177 -3.05 -26.15 14.71
N TYR A 178 -4.35 -26.41 14.52
CA TYR A 178 -5.21 -27.00 15.57
C TYR A 178 -4.69 -28.32 16.14
N GLY A 179 -3.87 -29.06 15.37
CA GLY A 179 -3.31 -30.35 15.78
C GLY A 179 -4.36 -31.47 15.86
N ASP A 180 -5.55 -31.25 15.29
CA ASP A 180 -6.63 -32.23 15.21
C ASP A 180 -6.31 -33.39 14.26
N LYS A 181 -5.45 -33.14 13.26
CA LYS A 181 -4.96 -34.14 12.30
C LYS A 181 -3.46 -33.99 12.13
N VAL A 182 -2.74 -35.10 12.23
CA VAL A 182 -1.27 -35.11 12.19
C VAL A 182 -0.77 -36.30 11.36
N PRO A 183 0.10 -36.07 10.36
CA PRO A 183 0.64 -37.17 9.58
C PRO A 183 1.47 -38.14 10.42
N ARG A 184 1.13 -39.42 10.36
CA ARG A 184 1.85 -40.47 11.12
C ARG A 184 2.96 -41.12 10.30
N SER A 185 2.84 -41.16 8.97
CA SER A 185 3.85 -41.71 8.06
C SER A 185 5.07 -40.80 7.93
N ILE A 186 6.24 -41.40 7.72
CA ILE A 186 7.49 -40.68 7.48
C ILE A 186 7.39 -39.83 6.21
N ALA A 187 6.82 -40.38 5.14
CA ALA A 187 6.62 -39.67 3.88
C ALA A 187 5.66 -38.48 4.04
N GLY A 188 4.56 -38.67 4.77
CA GLY A 188 3.61 -37.61 5.10
C GLY A 188 4.24 -36.46 5.90
N ARG A 189 5.09 -36.78 6.88
CA ARG A 189 5.83 -35.77 7.66
C ARG A 189 6.84 -34.99 6.81
N LEU A 190 7.60 -35.67 5.96
CA LEU A 190 8.54 -35.01 5.03
C LEU A 190 7.80 -34.08 4.06
N PHE A 191 6.67 -34.53 3.51
CA PHE A 191 5.80 -33.69 2.70
C PHE A 191 5.29 -32.48 3.49
N GLY A 192 4.85 -32.68 4.73
CA GLY A 192 4.40 -31.61 5.61
C GLY A 192 5.44 -30.51 5.83
N VAL A 193 6.72 -30.86 6.01
CA VAL A 193 7.80 -29.87 6.12
C VAL A 193 7.90 -29.00 4.87
N VAL A 194 7.83 -29.61 3.68
CA VAL A 194 7.86 -28.88 2.41
C VAL A 194 6.60 -28.02 2.27
N TRP A 195 5.42 -28.58 2.57
CA TRP A 195 4.14 -27.89 2.47
C TRP A 195 4.06 -26.65 3.36
N ILE A 196 4.59 -26.70 4.58
CA ILE A 196 4.64 -25.54 5.48
C ILE A 196 5.41 -24.38 4.83
N ASN A 197 6.58 -24.65 4.24
CA ASN A 197 7.38 -23.62 3.58
C ASN A 197 6.68 -23.06 2.34
N VAL A 198 6.09 -23.93 1.52
CA VAL A 198 5.33 -23.52 0.33
C VAL A 198 4.11 -22.68 0.73
N GLY A 199 3.37 -23.11 1.76
CA GLY A 199 2.20 -22.40 2.28
C GLY A 199 2.54 -21.00 2.77
N LEU A 200 3.67 -20.83 3.47
CA LEU A 200 4.16 -19.52 3.90
C LEU A 200 4.45 -18.58 2.72
N VAL A 201 5.10 -19.08 1.67
CA VAL A 201 5.38 -18.30 0.46
C VAL A 201 4.08 -17.88 -0.22
N ILE A 202 3.12 -18.79 -0.36
CA ILE A 202 1.83 -18.49 -1.00
C ILE A 202 1.06 -17.43 -0.20
N LEU A 203 1.01 -17.52 1.13
CA LEU A 203 0.38 -16.51 1.97
C LEU A 203 1.08 -15.16 1.90
N ALA A 204 2.41 -15.12 1.88
CA ALA A 204 3.16 -13.89 1.74
C ALA A 204 2.85 -13.17 0.40
N ILE A 205 2.75 -13.93 -0.69
CA ILE A 205 2.35 -13.41 -2.00
C ILE A 205 0.92 -12.85 -1.94
N PHE A 206 -0.03 -13.58 -1.35
CA PHE A 206 -1.41 -13.13 -1.21
C PHE A 206 -1.52 -11.82 -0.42
N MET A 207 -0.83 -11.71 0.72
CA MET A 207 -0.81 -10.48 1.52
C MET A 207 -0.16 -9.33 0.74
N GLY A 208 0.95 -9.59 0.05
CA GLY A 208 1.62 -8.60 -0.80
C GLY A 208 0.73 -8.07 -1.92
N MET A 209 -0.12 -8.92 -2.52
CA MET A 209 -1.08 -8.51 -3.55
C MET A 209 -2.15 -7.59 -2.99
N ILE A 210 -2.75 -7.92 -1.84
CA ILE A 210 -3.74 -7.06 -1.18
C ILE A 210 -3.10 -5.70 -0.87
N THR A 211 -1.88 -5.68 -0.32
CA THR A 211 -1.16 -4.43 -0.04
C THR A 211 -0.88 -3.62 -1.29
N ALA A 212 -0.45 -4.26 -2.39
CA ALA A 212 -0.18 -3.58 -3.66
C ALA A 212 -1.46 -2.98 -4.26
N SER A 213 -2.56 -3.73 -4.29
CA SER A 213 -3.84 -3.27 -4.82
C SER A 213 -4.43 -2.12 -4.01
N LEU A 214 -4.20 -2.09 -2.70
CA LEU A 214 -4.58 -0.97 -1.83
C LEU A 214 -3.68 0.25 -1.97
N SER A 215 -2.47 0.06 -2.49
CA SER A 215 -1.49 1.13 -2.70
C SER A 215 -1.60 1.74 -4.08
N SER A 216 -2.09 1.00 -5.08
CA SER A 216 -2.27 1.48 -6.45
C SER A 216 -3.51 2.39 -6.54
N ASN A 217 -3.31 3.70 -6.41
CA ASN A 217 -4.35 4.67 -6.76
C ASN A 217 -4.35 4.88 -8.27
N SER A 218 -5.50 4.72 -8.92
CA SER A 218 -5.66 4.88 -10.39
C SER A 218 -5.22 6.25 -10.92
N LEU A 219 -5.16 7.26 -10.05
CA LEU A 219 -4.77 8.63 -10.42
C LEU A 219 -3.25 8.88 -10.44
N GLU A 220 -2.43 7.94 -9.95
CA GLU A 220 -0.96 8.05 -10.03
C GLU A 220 -0.42 7.89 -11.47
N GLN A 221 -1.22 7.30 -12.37
CA GLN A 221 -0.86 7.08 -13.78
C GLN A 221 -1.57 8.03 -14.77
N VAL A 222 -2.13 9.14 -14.28
CA VAL A 222 -2.81 10.12 -15.14
C VAL A 222 -1.79 10.80 -16.04
N ASN A 223 -1.79 10.41 -17.32
CA ASN A 223 -1.02 11.07 -18.38
C ASN A 223 -1.85 12.06 -19.21
N ASN A 224 -3.18 12.02 -19.08
CA ASN A 224 -4.11 12.88 -19.80
C ASN A 224 -5.34 13.18 -18.94
N LEU A 225 -5.87 14.41 -19.05
CA LEU A 225 -6.99 14.92 -18.27
C LEU A 225 -8.35 14.84 -18.99
N TYR A 226 -8.40 14.18 -20.15
CA TYR A 226 -9.59 14.12 -21.01
C TYR A 226 -10.87 13.69 -20.25
N GLY A 227 -11.87 14.57 -20.25
CA GLY A 227 -13.18 14.33 -19.63
C GLY A 227 -13.19 14.28 -18.11
N MET A 228 -12.06 14.54 -17.43
CA MET A 228 -12.01 14.55 -15.97
C MET A 228 -12.44 15.92 -15.42
N PRO A 229 -13.20 15.99 -14.31
CA PRO A 229 -13.51 17.24 -13.63
C PRO A 229 -12.29 17.72 -12.84
N VAL A 230 -11.68 18.81 -13.30
CA VAL A 230 -10.41 19.36 -12.82
C VAL A 230 -10.62 20.74 -12.24
N ALA A 231 -10.24 20.93 -10.97
CA ALA A 231 -10.15 22.24 -10.36
C ALA A 231 -8.83 22.93 -10.75
N VAL A 232 -8.92 24.19 -11.21
CA VAL A 232 -7.77 25.02 -11.57
C VAL A 232 -7.95 26.45 -11.05
N LEU A 233 -6.86 27.17 -10.85
CA LEU A 233 -6.93 28.61 -10.59
C LEU A 233 -7.18 29.39 -11.88
N ASN A 234 -7.93 30.48 -11.78
CA ASN A 234 -8.27 31.33 -12.92
C ASN A 234 -7.03 31.97 -13.59
N GLY A 235 -6.98 31.99 -14.91
CA GLY A 235 -5.93 32.63 -15.69
C GLY A 235 -4.55 31.98 -15.54
N SER A 236 -4.51 30.76 -14.99
CA SER A 236 -3.27 30.03 -14.68
C SER A 236 -2.77 29.22 -15.89
N ALA A 237 -1.55 28.69 -15.80
CA ALA A 237 -1.02 27.80 -16.84
C ALA A 237 -1.72 26.43 -16.81
N GLU A 238 -2.15 26.03 -15.61
CA GLU A 238 -2.87 24.82 -15.28
C GLU A 238 -4.26 24.81 -15.94
N GLU A 239 -4.98 25.93 -15.91
CA GLU A 239 -6.25 26.10 -16.66
C GLU A 239 -6.05 25.89 -18.16
N GLN A 240 -5.02 26.51 -18.74
CA GLN A 240 -4.74 26.37 -20.17
C GLN A 240 -4.42 24.93 -20.55
N LEU A 241 -3.64 24.21 -19.72
CA LEU A 241 -3.35 22.80 -19.97
C LEU A 241 -4.62 21.95 -19.90
N ALA A 242 -5.44 22.14 -18.86
CA ALA A 242 -6.66 21.36 -18.66
C ALA A 242 -7.65 21.53 -19.84
N ILE A 243 -7.82 22.77 -20.33
CA ILE A 243 -8.64 23.04 -21.53
C ILE A 243 -8.06 22.34 -22.77
N LEU A 244 -6.74 22.41 -22.97
CA LEU A 244 -6.08 21.79 -24.12
C LEU A 244 -6.14 20.27 -24.12
N GLN A 245 -6.22 19.66 -22.93
CA GLN A 245 -6.43 18.22 -22.76
C GLN A 245 -7.91 17.82 -22.77
N ASN A 246 -8.82 18.77 -23.03
CA ASN A 246 -10.27 18.54 -23.05
C ASN A 246 -10.80 17.96 -21.73
N ALA A 247 -10.28 18.48 -20.62
CA ALA A 247 -10.81 18.24 -19.28
C ALA A 247 -12.10 19.05 -19.04
N GLU A 248 -12.90 18.64 -18.07
CA GLU A 248 -14.01 19.42 -17.56
C GLU A 248 -13.49 20.41 -16.50
N VAL A 249 -13.30 21.67 -16.88
CA VAL A 249 -12.54 22.64 -16.08
C VAL A 249 -13.43 23.44 -15.14
N TYR A 250 -13.08 23.39 -13.85
CA TYR A 250 -13.72 24.16 -12.77
C TYR A 250 -12.76 25.23 -12.26
N VAL A 251 -13.04 26.47 -12.66
CA VAL A 251 -12.19 27.61 -12.30
C VAL A 251 -12.49 28.10 -10.88
N LYS A 252 -11.44 28.23 -10.07
CA LYS A 252 -11.50 28.71 -8.68
C LYS A 252 -10.65 29.98 -8.51
N THR A 253 -10.95 30.76 -7.47
CA THR A 253 -10.30 32.06 -7.24
C THR A 253 -9.31 32.06 -6.08
N SER A 254 -9.27 31.00 -5.29
CA SER A 254 -8.32 30.84 -4.18
C SER A 254 -7.89 29.38 -4.03
N TYR A 255 -6.73 29.16 -3.42
CA TYR A 255 -6.24 27.82 -3.07
C TYR A 255 -7.18 27.11 -2.06
N ASP A 256 -7.85 27.86 -1.18
CA ASP A 256 -8.85 27.31 -0.26
C ASP A 256 -10.04 26.70 -1.02
N GLU A 257 -10.65 27.48 -1.93
CA GLU A 257 -11.74 26.99 -2.79
C GLU A 257 -11.30 25.82 -3.68
N LEU A 258 -10.07 25.90 -4.20
CA LEU A 258 -9.47 24.87 -5.05
C LEU A 258 -9.38 23.53 -4.31
N PHE A 259 -8.68 23.49 -3.18
CA PHE A 259 -8.49 22.25 -2.42
C PHE A 259 -9.77 21.77 -1.75
N LYS A 260 -10.66 22.69 -1.35
CA LYS A 260 -11.98 22.35 -0.80
C LYS A 260 -12.86 21.66 -1.85
N SER A 261 -12.80 22.06 -3.12
CA SER A 261 -13.58 21.44 -4.20
C SER A 261 -13.20 19.99 -4.47
N VAL A 262 -11.92 19.64 -4.29
CA VAL A 262 -11.44 18.24 -4.34
C VAL A 262 -11.99 17.45 -3.16
N LYS A 263 -11.91 18.01 -1.95
CA LYS A 263 -12.42 17.34 -0.74
C LYS A 263 -13.94 17.13 -0.75
N SER A 264 -14.69 18.05 -1.34
CA SER A 264 -16.15 17.94 -1.42
C SER A 264 -16.62 17.06 -2.58
N GLU A 265 -15.70 16.40 -3.28
CA GLU A 265 -15.99 15.58 -4.47
C GLU A 265 -16.72 16.37 -5.58
N GLU A 266 -16.58 17.71 -5.59
CA GLU A 266 -17.09 18.56 -6.69
C GLU A 266 -16.22 18.35 -7.93
N THR A 267 -14.92 18.18 -7.71
CA THR A 267 -13.91 17.89 -8.73
C THR A 267 -13.10 16.68 -8.30
N VAL A 268 -12.67 15.86 -9.26
CA VAL A 268 -11.89 14.64 -8.99
C VAL A 268 -10.45 14.99 -8.58
N LEU A 269 -9.88 16.03 -9.19
CA LEU A 269 -8.51 16.46 -8.92
C LEU A 269 -8.35 17.97 -9.05
N ALA A 270 -7.31 18.51 -8.42
CA ALA A 270 -6.83 19.87 -8.63
C ALA A 270 -5.46 19.85 -9.32
N LEU A 271 -5.24 20.77 -10.25
CA LEU A 271 -3.91 21.02 -10.82
C LEU A 271 -3.30 22.26 -10.17
N VAL A 272 -2.08 22.09 -9.68
CA VAL A 272 -1.29 23.18 -9.11
C VAL A 272 0.17 23.03 -9.50
N ASP A 273 0.86 24.14 -9.64
CA ASP A 273 2.31 24.18 -9.74
C ASP A 273 3.01 23.36 -8.65
N ILE A 274 4.01 22.55 -9.03
CA ILE A 274 4.72 21.68 -8.08
C ILE A 274 5.38 22.46 -6.94
N PHE A 275 5.96 23.63 -7.18
CA PHE A 275 6.60 24.40 -6.12
C PHE A 275 5.58 24.99 -5.14
N SER A 276 4.37 25.29 -5.61
CA SER A 276 3.27 25.74 -4.75
C SER A 276 2.78 24.65 -3.78
N THR A 277 2.92 23.36 -4.10
CA THR A 277 2.44 22.25 -3.26
C THR A 277 3.06 22.27 -1.85
N THR A 278 4.38 22.46 -1.78
CA THR A 278 5.15 22.47 -0.52
C THR A 278 4.73 23.60 0.43
N GLN A 279 4.26 24.71 -0.12
CA GLN A 279 3.88 25.91 0.64
C GLN A 279 2.48 25.83 1.22
N HIS A 280 1.66 24.91 0.70
CA HIS A 280 0.26 24.74 1.07
C HIS A 280 0.03 23.49 1.91
N SER A 281 1.07 22.94 2.55
CA SER A 281 1.01 21.66 3.30
C SER A 281 -0.10 21.59 4.34
N GLU A 282 -0.49 22.73 4.93
CA GLU A 282 -1.64 22.83 5.85
C GLU A 282 -2.93 22.28 5.24
N TYR A 283 -3.20 22.57 3.96
CA TYR A 283 -4.37 22.07 3.24
C TYR A 283 -4.28 20.56 3.00
N TYR A 284 -3.09 20.03 2.72
CA TYR A 284 -2.88 18.60 2.49
C TYR A 284 -3.17 17.81 3.76
N ASP A 285 -2.71 18.30 4.92
CA ASP A 285 -2.95 17.66 6.21
C ASP A 285 -4.42 17.78 6.67
N THR A 286 -5.04 18.95 6.44
CA THR A 286 -6.42 19.28 6.84
C THR A 286 -7.47 18.58 5.97
N TYR A 287 -7.22 18.51 4.66
CA TYR A 287 -8.14 17.92 3.69
C TYR A 287 -7.76 16.51 3.25
N LYS A 288 -6.68 15.94 3.83
CA LYS A 288 -6.16 14.61 3.49
C LYS A 288 -5.88 14.48 1.99
N LEU A 289 -5.26 15.51 1.43
CA LEU A 289 -4.86 15.54 0.03
C LEU A 289 -3.43 15.04 -0.12
N TYR A 290 -3.09 14.51 -1.29
CA TYR A 290 -1.74 14.16 -1.65
C TYR A 290 -1.49 14.44 -3.13
N VAL A 291 -0.21 14.53 -3.50
CA VAL A 291 0.21 14.63 -4.90
C VAL A 291 0.26 13.21 -5.46
N ALA A 292 -0.65 12.88 -6.38
CA ALA A 292 -0.69 11.56 -7.02
C ALA A 292 0.40 11.43 -8.08
N THR A 293 0.56 12.45 -8.91
CA THR A 293 1.59 12.45 -9.97
C THR A 293 1.95 13.89 -10.35
N VAL A 294 3.03 14.04 -11.12
CA VAL A 294 3.46 15.32 -11.67
C VAL A 294 3.44 15.24 -13.19
N LEU A 295 2.60 16.05 -13.82
CA LEU A 295 2.58 16.21 -15.26
C LEU A 295 3.84 16.96 -15.70
N ASN A 296 4.60 16.36 -16.61
CA ASN A 296 5.83 16.91 -17.17
C ASN A 296 5.53 18.04 -18.18
N GLU A 297 4.86 19.07 -17.71
CA GLU A 297 4.44 20.25 -18.46
C GLU A 297 5.04 21.48 -17.81
N PRO A 298 6.25 21.90 -18.23
CA PRO A 298 6.98 22.96 -17.56
C PRO A 298 6.26 24.31 -17.68
N VAL A 299 6.29 25.07 -16.59
CA VAL A 299 5.65 26.38 -16.45
C VAL A 299 6.71 27.41 -16.06
N ILE A 300 6.75 28.51 -16.79
CA ILE A 300 7.65 29.63 -16.54
C ILE A 300 6.87 30.72 -15.80
N TYR A 301 7.32 31.05 -14.60
CA TYR A 301 6.82 32.17 -13.81
C TYR A 301 7.68 33.40 -13.99
N GLY A 302 7.04 34.54 -14.16
CA GLY A 302 7.75 35.78 -14.46
C GLY A 302 6.92 37.04 -14.27
N ALA A 303 7.34 38.09 -14.97
CA ALA A 303 6.78 39.41 -14.88
C ALA A 303 6.29 39.93 -16.23
N VAL A 304 5.14 40.59 -16.22
CA VAL A 304 4.64 41.37 -17.36
C VAL A 304 5.12 42.81 -17.20
N LEU A 305 5.88 43.30 -18.19
CA LEU A 305 6.48 44.62 -18.17
C LEU A 305 5.61 45.65 -18.92
N PRO A 306 5.72 46.95 -18.63
CA PRO A 306 5.08 48.02 -19.41
C PRO A 306 5.46 47.96 -20.90
N LYS A 307 4.57 48.46 -21.78
CA LYS A 307 4.79 48.44 -23.24
C LYS A 307 6.10 49.13 -23.67
N SER A 308 6.51 50.16 -22.94
CA SER A 308 7.71 50.95 -23.21
C SER A 308 9.02 50.28 -22.75
N SER A 309 8.97 49.10 -22.12
CA SER A 309 10.10 48.48 -21.42
C SER A 309 10.81 47.34 -22.19
N GLU A 310 10.79 47.36 -23.54
CA GLU A 310 11.46 46.31 -24.35
C GLU A 310 13.00 46.27 -24.20
N ALA A 311 13.63 47.44 -23.98
CA ALA A 311 15.06 47.49 -23.69
C ALA A 311 15.38 46.79 -22.35
N LEU A 312 14.55 47.04 -21.32
CA LEU A 312 14.67 46.39 -20.03
C LEU A 312 14.47 44.87 -20.15
N ARG A 313 13.48 44.43 -20.92
CA ARG A 313 13.26 43.00 -21.21
C ARG A 313 14.49 42.36 -21.84
N SER A 314 15.06 43.00 -22.85
CA SER A 314 16.25 42.48 -23.56
C SER A 314 17.44 42.35 -22.61
N CYS A 315 17.65 43.32 -21.72
CA CYS A 315 18.67 43.24 -20.69
C CYS A 315 18.39 42.12 -19.69
N PHE A 316 17.14 41.95 -19.26
CA PHE A 316 16.75 40.92 -18.31
C PHE A 316 17.04 39.52 -18.85
N LEU A 317 16.63 39.24 -20.09
CA LEU A 317 16.90 37.97 -20.78
C LEU A 317 18.40 37.71 -20.91
N SER A 318 19.19 38.75 -21.21
CA SER A 318 20.66 38.65 -21.26
C SER A 318 21.28 38.39 -19.88
N TYR A 319 20.75 38.98 -18.81
CA TYR A 319 21.22 38.75 -17.45
C TYR A 319 20.96 37.30 -17.04
N GLN A 320 19.72 36.84 -17.20
CA GLN A 320 19.27 35.49 -16.84
C GLN A 320 20.06 34.40 -17.56
N GLY A 321 20.32 34.56 -18.87
CA GLY A 321 21.13 33.62 -19.63
C GLY A 321 22.58 33.49 -19.12
N ASN A 322 23.10 34.50 -18.42
CA ASN A 322 24.45 34.48 -17.85
C ASN A 322 24.49 34.13 -16.35
N HIS A 323 23.37 34.25 -15.63
CA HIS A 323 23.30 34.12 -14.17
C HIS A 323 22.25 33.10 -13.72
N LEU A 324 22.06 32.04 -14.51
CA LEU A 324 21.03 31.03 -14.24
C LEU A 324 21.19 30.39 -12.84
N LEU A 325 22.42 30.11 -12.41
CA LEU A 325 22.70 29.50 -11.10
C LEU A 325 22.30 30.40 -9.92
N GLU A 326 22.56 31.70 -10.02
CA GLU A 326 22.20 32.68 -8.97
C GLU A 326 20.68 32.72 -8.77
N ILE A 327 19.93 32.65 -9.88
CA ILE A 327 18.47 32.64 -9.86
C ILE A 327 17.93 31.35 -9.21
N HIS A 328 18.55 30.19 -9.48
CA HIS A 328 18.17 28.93 -8.85
C HIS A 328 18.44 28.95 -7.34
N GLU A 329 19.55 29.53 -6.89
CA GLU A 329 19.87 29.67 -5.48
C GLU A 329 18.84 30.55 -4.74
N ILE A 330 18.36 31.62 -5.38
CA ILE A 330 17.28 32.45 -4.81
C ILE A 330 16.01 31.62 -4.66
N LEU A 331 15.63 30.85 -5.69
CA LEU A 331 14.44 30.02 -5.65
C LEU A 331 14.51 28.95 -4.54
N GLU A 332 15.67 28.31 -4.38
CA GLU A 332 15.91 27.29 -3.35
C GLU A 332 15.64 27.82 -1.94
N LYS A 333 15.96 29.08 -1.64
CA LYS A 333 15.67 29.70 -0.34
C LYS A 333 14.18 29.72 0.01
N PHE A 334 13.31 29.77 -1.00
CA PHE A 334 11.86 29.86 -0.81
C PHE A 334 11.14 28.51 -0.93
N ILE A 335 11.74 27.52 -1.58
CA ILE A 335 11.17 26.17 -1.67
C ILE A 335 11.58 25.37 -0.43
N LYS A 336 10.62 25.06 0.45
CA LYS A 336 10.85 24.13 1.56
C LYS A 336 10.74 22.70 1.04
N ALA A 337 11.86 22.04 0.80
CA ALA A 337 11.87 20.60 0.59
C ALA A 337 11.50 19.88 1.89
N LYS A 338 10.27 19.35 1.99
CA LYS A 338 9.93 18.39 3.04
C LYS A 338 10.65 17.09 2.68
N GLN A 339 11.48 16.55 3.57
CA GLN A 339 12.09 15.25 3.34
C GLN A 339 10.99 14.20 3.20
N TYR A 340 10.90 13.59 2.02
CA TYR A 340 9.99 12.47 1.77
C TYR A 340 10.78 11.17 1.97
N GLY A 341 10.35 10.36 2.93
CA GLY A 341 10.71 8.95 2.97
C GLY A 341 9.88 8.26 1.90
N GLY A 342 10.50 7.99 0.74
CA GLY A 342 9.85 7.26 -0.33
C GLY A 342 9.62 5.82 0.11
N ASP A 343 8.36 5.47 0.40
CA ASP A 343 7.94 4.08 0.30
C ASP A 343 7.93 3.76 -1.19
N ASN A 344 9.00 3.14 -1.66
CA ASN A 344 9.03 2.48 -2.96
C ASN A 344 8.12 1.25 -2.87
N SER A 345 6.81 1.46 -2.87
CA SER A 345 5.85 0.41 -3.15
C SER A 345 5.97 0.08 -4.65
N SER A 346 6.95 -0.76 -4.99
CA SER A 346 6.91 -1.50 -6.24
C SER A 346 5.57 -2.23 -6.28
N SER A 347 4.71 -1.87 -7.23
CA SER A 347 3.41 -2.51 -7.40
C SER A 347 3.65 -3.99 -7.68
N GLY A 348 3.42 -4.83 -6.66
CA GLY A 348 3.56 -6.29 -6.77
C GLY A 348 2.60 -6.92 -7.78
N ALA A 349 1.64 -6.14 -8.31
CA ALA A 349 0.67 -6.54 -9.31
C ALA A 349 1.31 -6.84 -10.68
N ASP A 350 2.41 -6.19 -11.06
CA ASP A 350 3.03 -6.33 -12.39
C ASP A 350 3.63 -7.72 -12.64
N TYR A 351 3.88 -8.52 -11.58
CA TYR A 351 4.40 -9.89 -11.73
C TYR A 351 3.37 -10.87 -12.31
N PHE A 352 2.07 -10.53 -12.29
CA PHE A 352 0.99 -11.49 -12.53
C PHE A 352 0.14 -11.19 -13.78
N ASP A 353 0.34 -10.05 -14.44
CA ASP A 353 -0.26 -9.72 -15.75
C ASP A 353 0.37 -10.52 -16.92
N GLY A 354 1.41 -11.30 -16.65
CA GLY A 354 2.06 -12.15 -17.63
C GLY A 354 1.29 -13.44 -17.91
N ASN A 355 1.25 -13.85 -19.20
CA ASN A 355 0.68 -15.13 -19.66
C ASN A 355 1.20 -16.36 -18.90
N LEU A 356 2.41 -16.27 -18.32
CA LEU A 356 3.05 -17.34 -17.57
C LEU A 356 2.26 -17.76 -16.32
N PHE A 357 1.69 -16.81 -15.57
CA PHE A 357 0.88 -17.12 -14.40
C PHE A 357 -0.44 -17.79 -14.80
N GLY A 358 -1.08 -17.30 -15.87
CA GLY A 358 -2.25 -17.94 -16.46
C GLY A 358 -1.99 -19.41 -16.82
N TYR A 359 -0.87 -19.70 -17.51
CA TYR A 359 -0.49 -21.08 -17.83
C TYR A 359 -0.23 -21.93 -16.59
N ALA A 360 0.34 -21.37 -15.52
CA ALA A 360 0.53 -22.09 -14.26
C ALA A 360 -0.81 -22.44 -13.60
N VAL A 361 -1.77 -21.50 -13.57
CA VAL A 361 -3.13 -21.76 -13.06
C VAL A 361 -3.81 -22.85 -13.89
N TYR A 362 -3.85 -22.74 -15.22
CA TYR A 362 -4.44 -23.77 -16.07
C TYR A 362 -3.75 -25.13 -15.95
N GLY A 363 -2.42 -25.14 -15.80
CA GLY A 363 -1.64 -26.34 -15.55
C GLY A 363 -2.02 -27.02 -14.22
N MET A 364 -2.16 -26.24 -13.14
CA MET A 364 -2.61 -26.75 -11.86
C MET A 364 -4.08 -27.19 -11.87
N CYS A 365 -4.97 -26.48 -12.57
CA CYS A 365 -6.35 -26.94 -12.80
C CYS A 365 -6.35 -28.34 -13.42
N GLY A 366 -5.58 -28.51 -14.50
CA GLY A 366 -5.49 -29.77 -15.23
C GLY A 366 -4.93 -30.90 -14.37
N LEU A 367 -3.88 -30.62 -13.60
CA LEU A 367 -3.27 -31.58 -12.68
C LEU A 367 -4.22 -31.97 -11.54
N PHE A 368 -4.96 -31.01 -10.99
CA PHE A 368 -5.98 -31.25 -9.97
C PHE A 368 -7.13 -32.14 -10.49
N LEU A 369 -7.68 -31.82 -11.67
CA LEU A 369 -8.74 -32.61 -12.29
C LEU A 369 -8.27 -34.03 -12.63
N LEU A 370 -7.03 -34.18 -13.08
CA LEU A 370 -6.42 -35.49 -13.33
C LEU A 370 -6.28 -36.28 -12.02
N ALA A 371 -5.80 -35.66 -10.96
CA ALA A 371 -5.66 -36.31 -9.66
C ALA A 371 -7.01 -36.76 -9.08
N LEU A 372 -8.07 -35.94 -9.23
CA LEU A 372 -9.43 -36.32 -8.86
C LEU A 372 -9.95 -37.50 -9.69
N ALA A 373 -9.75 -37.46 -11.02
CA ALA A 373 -10.19 -38.54 -11.90
C ALA A 373 -9.49 -39.87 -11.55
N VAL A 374 -8.18 -39.83 -11.29
CA VAL A 374 -7.40 -41.01 -10.86
C VAL A 374 -7.86 -41.51 -9.51
N GLY A 375 -8.12 -40.63 -8.54
CA GLY A 375 -8.60 -41.03 -7.21
C GLY A 375 -10.00 -41.66 -7.24
N LEU A 376 -10.92 -41.10 -8.01
CA LEU A 376 -12.24 -41.68 -8.25
C LEU A 376 -12.16 -43.00 -9.02
N PHE A 377 -11.26 -43.10 -10.01
CA PHE A 377 -11.02 -44.35 -10.74
C PHE A 377 -10.43 -45.43 -9.82
N TRP A 378 -9.50 -45.07 -8.93
CA TRP A 378 -8.92 -45.98 -7.93
C TRP A 378 -9.98 -46.47 -6.94
N GLN A 379 -10.96 -45.64 -6.61
CA GLN A 379 -12.11 -46.03 -5.78
C GLN A 379 -13.09 -46.97 -6.51
N TYR A 380 -13.26 -46.80 -7.83
CA TYR A 380 -14.20 -47.58 -8.64
C TYR A 380 -13.60 -48.90 -9.18
N TYR A 381 -12.27 -49.02 -9.24
CA TYR A 381 -11.62 -50.26 -9.63
C TYR A 381 -11.83 -51.34 -8.55
N PRO A 382 -12.40 -52.51 -8.87
CA PRO A 382 -12.91 -53.44 -7.87
C PRO A 382 -11.80 -54.01 -6.97
N ARG A 383 -11.99 -53.83 -5.66
CA ARG A 383 -11.18 -54.40 -4.55
C ARG A 383 -11.52 -55.88 -4.27
N GLU A 384 -12.24 -56.55 -5.19
CA GLU A 384 -12.79 -57.91 -5.02
C GLU A 384 -11.74 -58.97 -4.68
N LYS A 385 -10.48 -58.82 -5.14
CA LYS A 385 -9.43 -59.81 -4.82
C LYS A 385 -8.93 -59.76 -3.37
N LYS A 386 -9.04 -58.62 -2.69
CA LYS A 386 -8.46 -58.45 -1.34
C LYS A 386 -9.44 -58.81 -0.22
N GLU A 387 -10.73 -58.55 -0.41
CA GLU A 387 -11.77 -59.02 0.53
C GLU A 387 -11.94 -60.54 0.49
N GLN A 388 -11.82 -61.17 -0.68
CA GLN A 388 -11.83 -62.65 -0.78
C GLN A 388 -10.60 -63.29 -0.14
N GLU A 389 -9.40 -62.70 -0.25
CA GLU A 389 -8.20 -63.20 0.44
C GLU A 389 -8.28 -63.04 1.97
N ILE A 390 -8.88 -61.97 2.47
CA ILE A 390 -9.06 -61.74 3.92
C ILE A 390 -10.14 -62.69 4.47
N GLN A 391 -11.28 -62.83 3.80
CA GLN A 391 -12.31 -63.82 4.18
C GLN A 391 -11.79 -65.26 4.09
N ASN A 392 -10.98 -65.61 3.08
CA ASN A 392 -10.39 -66.94 2.99
C ASN A 392 -9.36 -67.20 4.10
N ARG A 393 -8.58 -66.18 4.51
CA ARG A 393 -7.65 -66.29 5.65
C ARG A 393 -8.36 -66.37 7.00
N GLU A 394 -9.44 -65.63 7.18
CA GLU A 394 -10.29 -65.72 8.38
C GLU A 394 -11.01 -67.07 8.44
N ALA A 395 -11.50 -67.58 7.31
CA ALA A 395 -12.07 -68.91 7.19
C ALA A 395 -11.04 -70.03 7.44
N GLU A 396 -9.81 -69.93 6.92
CA GLU A 396 -8.72 -70.87 7.23
C GLU A 396 -8.32 -70.83 8.71
N GLN A 397 -8.29 -69.65 9.33
CA GLN A 397 -8.01 -69.53 10.76
C GLN A 397 -9.14 -70.13 11.63
N ASP A 398 -10.40 -69.94 11.27
CA ASP A 398 -11.54 -70.50 12.00
C ASP A 398 -11.68 -72.02 11.82
N VAL A 399 -11.38 -72.54 10.63
CA VAL A 399 -11.27 -74.00 10.39
C VAL A 399 -10.13 -74.60 11.23
N SER A 400 -8.98 -73.93 11.34
CA SER A 400 -7.87 -74.40 12.20
C SER A 400 -8.19 -74.39 13.70
N LYS A 401 -9.05 -73.45 14.15
CA LYS A 401 -9.53 -73.36 15.54
C LYS A 401 -10.57 -74.45 15.83
N LEU A 402 -11.44 -74.78 14.89
CA LEU A 402 -12.40 -75.89 14.98
C LEU A 402 -11.67 -77.23 15.08
N ASP A 403 -10.65 -77.47 14.25
CA ASP A 403 -9.84 -78.71 14.28
C ASP A 403 -9.08 -78.89 15.61
N LYS A 404 -8.63 -77.79 16.22
CA LYS A 404 -8.05 -77.79 17.57
C LYS A 404 -9.09 -78.03 18.66
N LYS A 405 -10.34 -77.63 18.46
CA LYS A 405 -11.43 -77.78 19.44
C LYS A 405 -11.99 -79.22 19.43
N THR A 406 -12.12 -79.85 18.26
CA THR A 406 -12.53 -81.26 18.13
C THR A 406 -11.50 -82.23 18.72
N LYS A 407 -10.22 -81.84 18.77
CA LYS A 407 -9.14 -82.61 19.44
C LYS A 407 -9.13 -82.48 20.97
N VAL A 408 -9.80 -81.47 21.53
CA VAL A 408 -9.82 -81.17 22.98
C VAL A 408 -11.12 -81.67 23.64
N GLU A 409 -12.21 -81.83 22.89
CA GLU A 409 -13.51 -82.29 23.41
C GLU A 409 -13.63 -83.81 23.67
N ALA A 410 -12.52 -84.56 23.61
CA ALA A 410 -12.46 -85.96 24.02
C ALA A 410 -12.23 -86.18 25.53
N ASN A 411 -12.13 -85.13 26.36
CA ASN A 411 -12.02 -85.28 27.81
C ASN A 411 -12.84 -84.23 28.58
N GLY A 412 -13.88 -84.71 29.28
CA GLY A 412 -14.35 -84.12 30.53
C GLY A 412 -15.46 -83.07 30.45
N HIS A 413 -16.71 -83.53 30.57
CA HIS A 413 -17.77 -82.75 31.20
C HIS A 413 -17.43 -82.43 32.67
N GLN A 414 -17.66 -81.20 33.16
CA GLN A 414 -18.72 -80.87 34.15
C GLN A 414 -18.81 -79.36 34.51
N LYS A 415 -19.98 -78.79 34.22
CA LYS A 415 -20.80 -77.75 34.92
C LYS A 415 -20.22 -76.45 35.55
N ASN A 416 -20.83 -75.35 35.06
CA ASN A 416 -21.48 -74.20 35.73
C ASN A 416 -20.69 -72.92 36.11
N THR A 417 -20.83 -71.89 35.25
CA THR A 417 -21.37 -70.52 35.47
C THR A 417 -21.58 -70.03 36.92
N SER A 418 -21.41 -68.76 37.31
CA SER A 418 -21.22 -67.46 36.63
C SER A 418 -20.75 -66.43 37.68
N SER A 419 -19.92 -65.44 37.31
CA SER A 419 -19.78 -64.09 37.93
C SER A 419 -18.36 -63.55 37.72
N ASN A 420 -18.07 -62.92 36.59
CA ASN A 420 -16.80 -62.19 36.44
C ASN A 420 -16.86 -61.02 35.44
N CYS A 421 -17.96 -60.25 35.46
CA CYS A 421 -18.12 -59.09 34.56
C CYS A 421 -18.28 -57.74 35.29
N GLY A 422 -18.36 -57.72 36.63
CA GLY A 422 -18.39 -56.48 37.42
C GLY A 422 -17.02 -56.01 37.91
N GLU A 423 -16.12 -56.95 38.21
CA GLU A 423 -14.85 -56.65 38.88
C GLU A 423 -13.79 -56.03 37.94
N HIS A 424 -13.91 -56.23 36.63
CA HIS A 424 -12.97 -55.69 35.64
C HIS A 424 -13.29 -54.25 35.26
N THR A 425 -14.57 -53.90 35.12
CA THR A 425 -15.05 -52.55 34.80
C THR A 425 -14.86 -51.59 35.98
N GLU A 426 -15.06 -52.02 37.23
CA GLU A 426 -14.77 -51.18 38.39
C GLU A 426 -13.27 -50.86 38.53
N ARG A 427 -12.39 -51.82 38.22
CA ARG A 427 -10.93 -51.59 38.24
C ARG A 427 -10.46 -50.67 37.12
N LEU A 428 -11.07 -50.74 35.93
CA LEU A 428 -10.78 -49.83 34.81
C LEU A 428 -11.24 -48.39 35.11
N MET A 429 -12.43 -48.23 35.69
CA MET A 429 -12.95 -46.90 36.06
C MET A 429 -12.17 -46.29 37.25
N ALA A 430 -11.72 -47.12 38.20
CA ALA A 430 -10.86 -46.67 39.31
C ALA A 430 -9.45 -46.27 38.81
N ALA A 431 -8.88 -47.00 37.85
CA ALA A 431 -7.59 -46.65 37.25
C ALA A 431 -7.67 -45.33 36.44
N GLN A 432 -8.72 -45.17 35.63
CA GLN A 432 -8.91 -43.96 34.82
C GLN A 432 -9.22 -42.71 35.68
N SER A 433 -9.95 -42.88 36.78
CA SER A 433 -10.21 -41.78 37.73
C SER A 433 -8.96 -41.39 38.54
N ALA A 434 -8.09 -42.35 38.87
CA ALA A 434 -6.80 -42.06 39.51
C ALA A 434 -5.85 -41.29 38.58
N GLU A 435 -5.80 -41.61 37.28
CA GLU A 435 -5.01 -40.87 36.30
C GLU A 435 -5.54 -39.44 36.10
N LEU A 436 -6.86 -39.25 36.05
CA LEU A 436 -7.46 -37.92 35.95
C LEU A 436 -7.14 -37.04 37.17
N LEU A 437 -7.16 -37.61 38.38
CA LEU A 437 -6.79 -36.89 39.60
C LEU A 437 -5.29 -36.55 39.64
N ALA A 438 -4.42 -37.47 39.19
CA ALA A 438 -2.99 -37.20 39.08
C ALA A 438 -2.71 -36.05 38.09
N MET A 439 -3.41 -36.04 36.95
CA MET A 439 -3.31 -34.96 35.96
C MET A 439 -3.81 -33.61 36.51
N GLU A 440 -4.88 -33.61 37.31
CA GLU A 440 -5.40 -32.40 37.94
C GLU A 440 -4.42 -31.82 38.97
N ASP A 441 -3.73 -32.68 39.73
CA ASP A 441 -2.71 -32.26 40.68
C ASP A 441 -1.46 -31.72 39.99
N GLU A 442 -1.03 -32.31 38.86
CA GLU A 442 0.04 -31.74 38.02
C GLU A 442 -0.34 -30.37 37.45
N LEU A 443 -1.59 -30.20 37.00
CA LEU A 443 -2.11 -28.92 36.50
C LEU A 443 -2.16 -27.85 37.59
N LYS A 444 -2.55 -28.23 38.81
CA LYS A 444 -2.54 -27.33 39.98
C LYS A 444 -1.11 -26.94 40.36
N ALA A 445 -0.18 -27.89 40.34
CA ALA A 445 1.24 -27.65 40.62
C ALA A 445 1.86 -26.72 39.55
N PHE A 446 1.58 -26.97 38.26
CA PHE A 446 2.02 -26.12 37.16
C PHE A 446 1.47 -24.70 37.30
N ARG A 447 0.16 -24.54 37.54
CA ARG A 447 -0.48 -23.22 37.72
C ARG A 447 0.15 -22.44 38.87
N LYS A 448 0.39 -23.09 40.01
CA LYS A 448 1.02 -22.46 41.18
C LYS A 448 2.46 -22.03 40.91
N ASN A 449 3.21 -22.85 40.16
CA ASN A 449 4.57 -22.51 39.77
C ASN A 449 4.61 -21.37 38.73
N TRP A 450 3.68 -21.39 37.78
CA TRP A 450 3.51 -20.35 36.78
C TRP A 450 3.15 -19.00 37.43
N GLU A 451 2.18 -18.96 38.35
CA GLU A 451 1.81 -17.74 39.08
C GLU A 451 2.99 -17.18 39.89
N LYS A 452 3.79 -18.04 40.52
CA LYS A 452 4.98 -17.62 41.27
C LYS A 452 6.02 -16.99 40.34
N ASN A 453 6.33 -17.64 39.22
CA ASN A 453 7.30 -17.12 38.25
C ASN A 453 6.80 -15.84 37.60
N PHE A 454 5.51 -15.75 37.29
CA PHE A 454 4.91 -14.57 36.71
C PHE A 454 4.98 -13.37 37.66
N ARG A 455 4.68 -13.55 38.95
CA ARG A 455 4.86 -12.49 39.97
C ARG A 455 6.32 -12.05 40.10
N ALA A 456 7.26 -13.00 40.13
CA ALA A 456 8.69 -12.68 40.18
C ALA A 456 9.16 -11.88 38.95
N LEU A 457 8.58 -12.15 37.77
CA LEU A 457 8.89 -11.45 36.54
C LEU A 457 8.29 -10.03 36.54
N GLN A 458 7.07 -9.86 37.05
CA GLN A 458 6.47 -8.54 37.26
C GLN A 458 7.26 -7.68 38.27
N GLU A 459 7.76 -8.28 39.36
CA GLU A 459 8.61 -7.56 40.33
C GLU A 459 9.93 -7.10 39.72
N ARG A 460 10.59 -7.92 38.90
CA ARG A 460 11.79 -7.49 38.15
C ARG A 460 11.50 -6.36 37.20
N HIS A 461 10.43 -6.46 36.41
CA HIS A 461 10.04 -5.40 35.48
C HIS A 461 9.77 -4.08 36.21
N LYS A 462 9.13 -4.15 37.38
CA LYS A 462 8.87 -2.98 38.22
C LYS A 462 10.17 -2.36 38.77
N GLN A 463 11.14 -3.19 39.17
CA GLN A 463 12.47 -2.73 39.60
C GLN A 463 13.28 -2.10 38.46
N GLU A 464 13.22 -2.68 37.25
CA GLU A 464 13.88 -2.12 36.06
C GLU A 464 13.27 -0.78 35.65
N GLN A 465 11.94 -0.67 35.68
CA GLN A 465 11.25 0.60 35.42
C GLN A 465 11.61 1.68 36.46
N GLN A 466 11.71 1.31 37.75
CA GLN A 466 12.15 2.24 38.79
C GLN A 466 13.61 2.67 38.60
N ARG A 467 14.50 1.75 38.22
CA ARG A 467 15.89 2.09 37.86
C ARG A 467 15.98 3.04 36.67
N LEU A 468 15.21 2.79 35.62
CA LEU A 468 15.17 3.66 34.45
C LEU A 468 14.67 5.07 34.84
N PHE A 469 13.65 5.15 35.71
CA PHE A 469 13.13 6.41 36.22
C PHE A 469 14.13 7.16 37.14
N GLU A 470 14.93 6.44 37.91
CA GLU A 470 16.03 7.03 38.72
C GLU A 470 17.19 7.52 37.85
N LEU A 471 17.53 6.81 36.77
CA LEU A 471 18.56 7.22 35.82
C LEU A 471 18.16 8.48 35.06
N ASP A 472 16.89 8.60 34.67
CA ASP A 472 16.33 9.77 33.99
C ASP A 472 16.35 11.02 34.91
N ASN A 473 16.05 10.85 36.20
CA ASN A 473 16.13 11.93 37.20
C ASN A 473 17.56 12.36 37.57
N LEU A 474 18.58 11.52 37.29
CA LEU A 474 19.99 11.84 37.53
C LEU A 474 20.66 12.54 36.34
N GLY A 475 19.91 12.84 35.27
CA GLY A 475 20.38 13.67 34.15
C GLY A 475 21.44 13.02 33.28
N TYR A 476 21.51 11.69 33.24
CA TYR A 476 22.31 10.99 32.23
C TYR A 476 21.46 10.80 30.97
N GLU A 477 21.78 11.56 29.92
CA GLU A 477 21.26 11.32 28.56
C GLU A 477 21.63 9.89 28.13
N MET A 478 20.62 9.08 27.78
CA MET A 478 20.80 7.75 27.14
C MET A 478 21.16 7.89 25.67
#